data_AF-A0A1X7JD58-F1
#
_entry.id   AF-A0A1X7JD58-F1
#
_cell.length_a   1.000
_cell.length_b   1.000
_cell.length_c   1.000
_cell.angle_alpha   90.00
_cell.angle_beta   90.00
_cell.angle_gamma   90.00
#
_symmetry.space_group_name_H-M   'P 1'
#
loop_
_entity.id
_entity.type
_entity.pdbx_description
1 polymer ?
#
loop_
_entity_poly.entity_id
_entity_poly.type
_entity_poly.pdbx_seq_one_letter_code
_entity_poly.pdbx_strand_id
1 'polypeptide(L)'
;MNKLLLTSIALSLAASSLALEYEPTWRWAENAPIYRLHISAYAVDDYSHFTGGSASNLSNRVRTKNAFIQYIEESANRAYPNMPTPIHDYMYNNSGATKANFKNAQLYHSNIVFFAGHGAQQTLAFYDQPMAVSQKPYGGDIKWVFYDACEVLNINKDGQLNVPLYSNPSPLDNNKLMNLYGAFIGVHAILGYYSLGRDDPYYTSNGVTVYQHVKYKYFAEYFIENDFTLWEAYYWAHNRTFNEFDQVWMNAGAGHIPGFTPAIAFMAGTDQHGRYHDGSAEKFSSTYEVGLDPRKEGTNYSMYILYQEFGTPEY
;
A
#
# COMPACT_ATOMS: atom_id res chain seq x y z
N MET A 1 -8.27 -34.00 -40.73
CA MET A 1 -8.40 -32.76 -39.91
C MET A 1 -8.91 -33.17 -38.53
N ASN A 2 -8.44 -32.56 -37.43
CA ASN A 2 -8.93 -32.69 -36.03
C ASN A 2 -8.01 -33.30 -34.96
N LYS A 3 -6.70 -33.46 -35.17
CA LYS A 3 -5.78 -33.66 -34.02
C LYS A 3 -4.89 -32.45 -33.75
N LEU A 4 -4.30 -31.87 -34.78
CA LEU A 4 -3.43 -30.69 -34.66
C LEU A 4 -4.15 -29.43 -34.14
N LEU A 5 -5.42 -29.21 -34.49
CA LEU A 5 -6.18 -28.02 -34.06
C LEU A 5 -6.56 -28.07 -32.57
N LEU A 6 -6.83 -29.27 -32.05
CA LEU A 6 -7.21 -29.50 -30.64
C LEU A 6 -6.00 -29.36 -29.71
N THR A 7 -4.80 -29.78 -30.12
CA THR A 7 -3.57 -29.56 -29.35
C THR A 7 -3.17 -28.09 -29.30
N SER A 8 -3.36 -27.32 -30.38
CA SER A 8 -3.07 -25.87 -30.38
C SER A 8 -4.06 -25.05 -29.54
N ILE A 9 -5.33 -25.47 -29.46
CA ILE A 9 -6.32 -24.83 -28.57
C ILE A 9 -6.03 -25.19 -27.10
N ALA A 10 -5.66 -26.44 -26.81
CA ALA A 10 -5.26 -26.84 -25.46
C ALA A 10 -3.95 -26.18 -24.99
N LEU A 11 -2.96 -26.01 -25.88
CA LEU A 11 -1.71 -25.30 -25.55
C LEU A 11 -1.94 -23.79 -25.36
N SER A 12 -2.80 -23.15 -26.14
CA SER A 12 -3.12 -21.73 -25.96
C SER A 12 -3.97 -21.47 -24.72
N LEU A 13 -4.89 -22.38 -24.36
CA LEU A 13 -5.63 -22.32 -23.10
C LEU A 13 -4.72 -22.58 -21.88
N ALA A 14 -3.80 -23.55 -21.96
CA ALA A 14 -2.83 -23.83 -20.90
C ALA A 14 -1.78 -22.71 -20.74
N ALA A 15 -1.34 -22.10 -21.84
CA ALA A 15 -0.46 -20.93 -21.81
C ALA A 15 -1.18 -19.68 -21.27
N SER A 16 -2.48 -19.52 -21.56
CA SER A 16 -3.30 -18.45 -21.00
C SER A 16 -3.58 -18.66 -19.51
N SER A 17 -3.81 -19.90 -19.05
CA SER A 17 -4.03 -20.20 -17.63
C SER A 17 -2.76 -20.10 -16.79
N LEU A 18 -1.59 -20.45 -17.35
CA LEU A 18 -0.30 -20.30 -16.67
C LEU A 18 0.21 -18.84 -16.66
N ALA A 19 -0.15 -18.04 -17.67
CA ALA A 19 0.15 -16.60 -17.69
C ALA A 19 -0.83 -15.75 -16.86
N LEU A 20 -1.98 -16.30 -16.46
CA LEU A 20 -2.97 -15.66 -15.59
C LEU A 20 -2.68 -15.86 -14.09
N GLU A 21 -1.87 -16.86 -13.72
CA GLU A 21 -1.54 -17.15 -12.32
C GLU A 21 -0.13 -16.70 -11.91
N TYR A 22 0.71 -16.29 -12.86
CA TYR A 22 2.09 -15.92 -12.60
C TYR A 22 2.38 -14.53 -13.15
N GLU A 23 2.30 -13.53 -12.28
CA GLU A 23 3.08 -12.29 -12.48
C GLU A 23 4.54 -12.74 -12.72
N PRO A 24 5.27 -12.29 -13.76
CA PRO A 24 6.68 -12.60 -13.89
C PRO A 24 7.41 -12.04 -12.66
N THR A 25 7.62 -12.92 -11.69
CA THR A 25 8.09 -12.61 -10.33
C THR A 25 9.57 -12.20 -10.27
N TRP A 26 10.23 -11.96 -11.42
CA TRP A 26 11.68 -11.83 -11.47
C TRP A 26 12.15 -11.00 -12.67
N ARG A 27 12.69 -9.80 -12.40
CA ARG A 27 13.66 -9.13 -13.27
C ARG A 27 14.96 -8.89 -12.50
N TRP A 28 16.03 -8.61 -13.24
CA TRP A 28 17.35 -8.40 -12.65
C TRP A 28 17.35 -7.12 -11.84
N ALA A 29 17.68 -7.22 -10.56
CA ALA A 29 17.79 -6.07 -9.69
C ALA A 29 18.82 -5.05 -10.23
N GLU A 30 18.39 -4.03 -10.96
CA GLU A 30 19.21 -2.92 -11.44
C GLU A 30 19.14 -1.74 -10.47
N ASN A 31 20.29 -1.10 -10.22
CA ASN A 31 20.34 0.21 -9.56
C ASN A 31 20.05 1.27 -10.62
N ALA A 32 18.80 1.41 -11.01
CA ALA A 32 18.40 2.37 -12.01
C ALA A 32 17.21 3.19 -11.51
N PRO A 33 17.23 4.52 -11.67
CA PRO A 33 16.12 5.36 -11.26
C PRO A 33 14.84 4.94 -12.00
N ILE A 34 13.67 5.19 -11.41
CA ILE A 34 12.39 5.01 -12.12
C ILE A 34 12.41 5.91 -13.35
N TYR A 35 12.57 5.32 -14.53
CA TYR A 35 12.61 6.08 -15.79
C TYR A 35 11.23 6.48 -16.28
N ARG A 36 10.17 5.88 -15.73
CA ARG A 36 8.77 6.23 -15.98
C ARG A 36 7.93 5.70 -14.84
N LEU A 37 7.04 6.54 -14.31
CA LEU A 37 6.16 6.15 -13.23
C LEU A 37 4.93 5.40 -13.78
N HIS A 38 4.67 4.22 -13.25
CA HIS A 38 3.49 3.43 -13.52
C HIS A 38 2.64 3.30 -12.25
N ILE A 39 1.37 3.67 -12.32
CA ILE A 39 0.47 3.71 -11.17
C ILE A 39 -0.76 2.86 -11.44
N SER A 40 -1.07 1.96 -10.50
CA SER A 40 -2.35 1.27 -10.40
C SER A 40 -3.08 1.72 -9.15
N ALA A 41 -4.37 2.04 -9.27
CA ALA A 41 -5.14 2.55 -8.15
C ALA A 41 -6.61 2.12 -8.15
N TYR A 42 -7.08 1.79 -6.95
CA TYR A 42 -8.41 1.26 -6.69
C TYR A 42 -9.09 2.08 -5.59
N ALA A 43 -10.37 2.40 -5.80
CA ALA A 43 -11.18 3.05 -4.77
C ALA A 43 -12.60 2.49 -4.71
N VAL A 44 -13.14 2.38 -3.51
CA VAL A 44 -14.52 1.94 -3.30
C VAL A 44 -15.22 2.90 -2.34
N ASP A 45 -16.25 3.55 -2.84
CA ASP A 45 -17.21 4.35 -2.07
C ASP A 45 -18.52 3.59 -1.87
N ASP A 46 -18.98 2.88 -2.90
CA ASP A 46 -20.23 2.13 -2.87
C ASP A 46 -20.00 0.67 -2.44
N TYR A 47 -20.61 0.28 -1.32
CA TYR A 47 -20.60 -1.07 -0.77
C TYR A 47 -21.99 -1.71 -0.76
N SER A 48 -22.95 -1.16 -1.52
CA SER A 48 -24.32 -1.69 -1.61
C SER A 48 -24.40 -3.13 -2.14
N HIS A 49 -23.36 -3.60 -2.83
CA HIS A 49 -23.24 -4.96 -3.37
C HIS A 49 -22.26 -5.84 -2.59
N PHE A 50 -21.78 -5.39 -1.43
CA PHE A 50 -20.79 -6.12 -0.65
C PHE A 50 -21.40 -7.35 0.02
N THR A 51 -20.81 -8.52 -0.22
CA THR A 51 -21.33 -9.81 0.26
C THR A 51 -20.57 -10.38 1.46
N GLY A 52 -19.49 -9.72 1.94
CA GLY A 52 -18.61 -10.26 2.99
C GLY A 52 -18.88 -9.79 4.41
N GLY A 53 -20.07 -9.28 4.70
CA GLY A 53 -20.45 -8.75 6.01
C GLY A 53 -20.95 -7.31 5.92
N SER A 54 -20.79 -6.54 6.99
CA SER A 54 -21.21 -5.13 7.05
C SER A 54 -20.07 -4.20 6.62
N ALA A 55 -20.12 -3.68 5.40
CA ALA A 55 -19.35 -2.54 4.97
C ALA A 55 -20.32 -1.41 4.62
N SER A 56 -20.20 -0.26 5.27
CA SER A 56 -21.03 0.90 4.96
C SER A 56 -20.49 1.64 3.75
N ASN A 57 -21.34 2.35 3.03
CA ASN A 57 -20.88 3.26 1.97
C ASN A 57 -19.96 4.34 2.54
N LEU A 58 -18.96 4.72 1.75
CA LEU A 58 -18.04 5.83 1.95
C LEU A 58 -18.34 6.92 0.91
N SER A 59 -17.84 8.13 1.13
CA SER A 59 -18.21 9.31 0.32
C SER A 59 -17.05 9.95 -0.44
N ASN A 60 -15.81 9.57 -0.14
CA ASN A 60 -14.63 10.33 -0.55
C ASN A 60 -13.44 9.47 -1.04
N ARG A 61 -13.52 8.15 -1.04
CA ARG A 61 -12.37 7.29 -1.40
C ARG A 61 -11.97 7.42 -2.85
N VAL A 62 -12.91 7.62 -3.77
CA VAL A 62 -12.57 7.94 -5.17
C VAL A 62 -11.83 9.27 -5.27
N ARG A 63 -12.26 10.30 -4.51
CA ARG A 63 -11.56 11.59 -4.44
C ARG A 63 -10.17 11.44 -3.84
N THR A 64 -10.05 10.67 -2.77
CA THR A 64 -8.78 10.41 -2.07
C THR A 64 -7.76 9.73 -2.97
N LYS A 65 -8.20 8.71 -3.73
CA LYS A 65 -7.38 8.07 -4.76
C LYS A 65 -6.92 9.05 -5.84
N ASN A 66 -7.83 9.86 -6.38
CA ASN A 66 -7.48 10.83 -7.42
C ASN A 66 -6.48 11.88 -6.90
N ALA A 67 -6.66 12.36 -5.67
CA ALA A 67 -5.75 13.30 -5.04
C ALA A 67 -4.35 12.70 -4.82
N PHE A 68 -4.26 11.45 -4.34
CA PHE A 68 -2.98 10.76 -4.22
C PHE A 68 -2.21 10.73 -5.54
N ILE A 69 -2.88 10.30 -6.61
CA ILE A 69 -2.28 10.20 -7.95
C ILE A 69 -1.84 11.59 -8.41
N GLN A 70 -2.75 12.56 -8.41
CA GLN A 70 -2.45 13.93 -8.84
C GLN A 70 -1.21 14.49 -8.12
N TYR A 71 -1.13 14.38 -6.80
CA TYR A 71 0.00 14.94 -6.06
C TYR A 71 1.31 14.22 -6.33
N ILE A 72 1.29 12.89 -6.47
CA ILE A 72 2.47 12.12 -6.87
C ILE A 72 2.97 12.57 -8.26
N GLU A 73 2.07 12.73 -9.23
CA GLU A 73 2.43 13.18 -10.58
C GLU A 73 2.96 14.61 -10.59
N GLU A 74 2.29 15.52 -9.90
CA GLU A 74 2.70 16.92 -9.81
C GLU A 74 4.08 17.06 -9.16
N SER A 75 4.34 16.34 -8.06
CA SER A 75 5.64 16.33 -7.39
C SER A 75 6.72 15.68 -8.26
N ALA A 76 6.42 14.58 -8.95
CA ALA A 76 7.35 13.94 -9.89
C ALA A 76 7.71 14.86 -11.06
N ASN A 77 6.73 15.56 -11.65
CA ASN A 77 6.97 16.52 -12.72
C ASN A 77 7.80 17.72 -12.27
N ARG A 78 7.66 18.17 -11.01
CA ARG A 78 8.48 19.25 -10.44
C ARG A 78 9.92 18.81 -10.18
N ALA A 79 10.11 17.65 -9.54
CA ALA A 79 11.43 17.15 -9.16
C ALA A 79 12.22 16.57 -10.36
N TYR A 80 11.51 15.95 -11.31
CA TYR A 80 12.08 15.24 -12.46
C TYR A 80 11.41 15.68 -13.76
N PRO A 81 11.66 16.92 -14.24
CA PRO A 81 10.95 17.51 -15.38
C PRO A 81 11.17 16.79 -16.72
N ASN A 82 12.19 15.91 -16.80
CA ASN A 82 12.47 15.09 -17.98
C ASN A 82 11.90 13.67 -17.86
N MET A 83 11.25 13.32 -16.76
CA MET A 83 10.56 12.04 -16.63
C MET A 83 9.39 12.02 -17.62
N PRO A 84 9.18 10.94 -18.39
CA PRO A 84 8.00 10.78 -19.22
C PRO A 84 6.72 10.87 -18.40
N THR A 85 5.63 11.27 -19.05
CA THR A 85 4.29 11.27 -18.45
C THR A 85 3.99 9.92 -17.78
N PRO A 86 3.52 9.93 -16.53
CA PRO A 86 3.12 8.72 -15.83
C PRO A 86 2.08 7.90 -16.61
N ILE A 87 2.15 6.57 -16.48
CA ILE A 87 1.18 5.64 -17.05
C ILE A 87 0.25 5.17 -15.93
N HIS A 88 -1.06 5.15 -16.22
CA HIS A 88 -2.07 4.62 -15.33
C HIS A 88 -2.53 3.25 -15.83
N ASP A 89 -1.98 2.17 -15.29
CA ASP A 89 -2.22 0.82 -15.81
C ASP A 89 -3.63 0.33 -15.48
N TYR A 90 -4.01 0.39 -14.20
CA TYR A 90 -5.30 -0.10 -13.70
C TYR A 90 -5.95 0.93 -12.79
N MET A 91 -7.02 1.56 -13.27
CA MET A 91 -7.70 2.65 -12.60
C MET A 91 -9.17 2.31 -12.39
N TYR A 92 -9.49 1.75 -11.22
CA TYR A 92 -10.81 1.23 -10.94
C TYR A 92 -11.48 1.94 -9.77
N ASN A 93 -12.79 2.19 -9.91
CA ASN A 93 -13.65 2.77 -8.88
C ASN A 93 -14.92 1.93 -8.74
N ASN A 94 -15.46 1.78 -7.52
CA ASN A 94 -16.77 1.17 -7.24
C ASN A 94 -16.98 -0.15 -7.99
N SER A 95 -17.98 -0.25 -8.87
CA SER A 95 -18.31 -1.46 -9.63
C SER A 95 -17.16 -1.98 -10.52
N GLY A 96 -16.15 -1.16 -10.80
CA GLY A 96 -14.88 -1.59 -11.41
C GLY A 96 -13.84 -2.09 -10.41
N ALA A 97 -13.88 -1.62 -9.16
CA ALA A 97 -12.97 -2.02 -8.08
C ALA A 97 -13.50 -3.27 -7.36
N THR A 98 -13.61 -4.37 -8.12
CA THR A 98 -14.01 -5.69 -7.62
C THR A 98 -12.78 -6.52 -7.23
N LYS A 99 -12.98 -7.53 -6.37
CA LYS A 99 -11.92 -8.50 -6.05
C LYS A 99 -11.36 -9.16 -7.30
N ALA A 100 -12.22 -9.51 -8.26
CA ALA A 100 -11.78 -10.17 -9.50
C ALA A 100 -10.88 -9.26 -10.33
N ASN A 101 -11.26 -7.99 -10.50
CA ASN A 101 -10.45 -7.03 -11.25
C ASN A 101 -9.12 -6.73 -10.55
N PHE A 102 -9.11 -6.64 -9.22
CA PHE A 102 -7.87 -6.47 -8.46
C PHE A 102 -6.96 -7.69 -8.55
N LYS A 103 -7.52 -8.89 -8.33
CA LYS A 103 -6.77 -10.14 -8.36
C LYS A 103 -6.14 -10.40 -9.73
N ASN A 104 -6.91 -10.21 -10.80
CA ASN A 104 -6.51 -10.56 -12.17
C ASN A 104 -5.74 -9.44 -12.88
N ALA A 105 -5.64 -8.23 -12.31
CA ALA A 105 -4.83 -7.17 -12.88
C ALA A 105 -3.35 -7.56 -12.90
N GLN A 106 -2.65 -7.30 -13.99
CA GLN A 106 -1.24 -7.58 -14.14
C GLN A 106 -0.40 -6.44 -13.54
N LEU A 107 -0.42 -6.33 -12.20
CA LEU A 107 0.16 -5.20 -11.47
C LEU A 107 1.69 -5.13 -11.53
N TYR A 108 2.35 -6.17 -12.02
CA TYR A 108 3.81 -6.28 -12.05
C TYR A 108 4.53 -5.27 -12.95
N HIS A 109 3.80 -4.46 -13.73
CA HIS A 109 4.34 -3.31 -14.46
C HIS A 109 4.20 -1.99 -13.70
N SER A 110 3.40 -1.96 -12.63
CA SER A 110 3.19 -0.76 -11.83
C SER A 110 4.31 -0.57 -10.83
N ASN A 111 4.77 0.67 -10.63
CA ASN A 111 5.69 1.01 -9.53
C ASN A 111 4.93 1.25 -8.22
N ILE A 112 3.74 1.83 -8.34
CA ILE A 112 2.87 2.21 -7.23
C ILE A 112 1.54 1.46 -7.36
N VAL A 113 1.12 0.81 -6.28
CA VAL A 113 -0.25 0.31 -6.12
C VAL A 113 -0.92 1.04 -4.97
N PHE A 114 -2.06 1.65 -5.22
CA PHE A 114 -2.82 2.39 -4.20
C PHE A 114 -4.23 1.83 -4.05
N PHE A 115 -4.69 1.65 -2.82
CA PHE A 115 -6.06 1.27 -2.50
C PHE A 115 -6.65 2.24 -1.48
N ALA A 116 -7.87 2.73 -1.73
CA ALA A 116 -8.67 3.49 -0.77
C ALA A 116 -10.06 2.86 -0.58
N GLY A 117 -10.40 2.51 0.65
CA GLY A 117 -11.66 1.85 0.97
C GLY A 117 -11.71 1.34 2.40
N HIS A 118 -12.66 0.45 2.68
CA HIS A 118 -12.67 -0.32 3.92
C HIS A 118 -11.58 -1.38 3.92
N GLY A 119 -11.09 -1.66 5.12
CA GLY A 119 -10.16 -2.75 5.41
C GLY A 119 -10.51 -3.42 6.73
N ALA A 120 -9.94 -4.58 6.92
CA ALA A 120 -9.85 -5.25 8.21
C ALA A 120 -8.45 -5.88 8.31
N GLN A 121 -8.20 -6.63 9.38
CA GLN A 121 -6.95 -7.35 9.59
C GLN A 121 -6.57 -8.16 8.33
N GLN A 122 -5.51 -7.71 7.65
CA GLN A 122 -4.96 -8.32 6.43
C GLN A 122 -5.98 -8.55 5.31
N THR A 123 -7.02 -7.75 5.27
CA THR A 123 -8.15 -7.89 4.34
C THR A 123 -8.54 -6.53 3.78
N LEU A 124 -8.76 -6.46 2.48
CA LEU A 124 -9.34 -5.31 1.80
C LEU A 124 -10.78 -5.62 1.40
N ALA A 125 -11.68 -4.67 1.60
CA ALA A 125 -13.06 -4.80 1.17
C ALA A 125 -13.24 -4.13 -0.20
N PHE A 126 -13.46 -4.95 -1.23
CA PHE A 126 -13.80 -4.50 -2.57
C PHE A 126 -15.31 -4.28 -2.70
N TYR A 127 -15.75 -3.76 -3.85
CA TYR A 127 -17.16 -3.50 -4.13
C TYR A 127 -18.08 -4.72 -3.91
N ASP A 128 -17.61 -5.91 -4.28
CA ASP A 128 -18.38 -7.15 -4.29
C ASP A 128 -18.14 -8.03 -3.06
N GLN A 129 -16.89 -8.12 -2.60
CA GLN A 129 -16.50 -9.05 -1.55
C GLN A 129 -15.13 -8.69 -0.94
N PRO A 130 -14.79 -9.24 0.24
CA PRO A 130 -13.48 -9.07 0.83
C PRO A 130 -12.44 -9.95 0.14
N MET A 131 -11.18 -9.51 0.23
CA MET A 131 -10.02 -10.26 -0.23
C MET A 131 -8.90 -10.12 0.77
N ALA A 132 -8.28 -11.24 1.16
CA ALA A 132 -7.07 -11.18 1.98
C ALA A 132 -5.92 -10.62 1.15
N VAL A 133 -5.05 -9.80 1.75
CA VAL A 133 -3.90 -9.19 1.05
C VAL A 133 -2.96 -10.25 0.45
N SER A 134 -2.85 -11.41 1.10
CA SER A 134 -2.05 -12.55 0.63
C SER A 134 -2.57 -13.19 -0.67
N GLN A 135 -3.83 -12.92 -1.05
CA GLN A 135 -4.42 -13.43 -2.30
C GLN A 135 -4.01 -12.60 -3.52
N LYS A 136 -3.40 -11.44 -3.31
CA LYS A 136 -2.72 -10.64 -4.34
C LYS A 136 -1.26 -10.47 -3.91
N PRO A 137 -0.40 -11.47 -4.19
CA PRO A 137 1.01 -11.23 -4.05
C PRO A 137 1.43 -10.09 -4.98
N TYR A 138 2.32 -9.24 -4.50
CA TYR A 138 2.88 -8.16 -5.30
C TYR A 138 4.31 -8.52 -5.67
N GLY A 139 4.64 -8.42 -6.95
CA GLY A 139 5.99 -8.59 -7.45
C GLY A 139 6.28 -7.81 -8.73
N GLY A 140 7.41 -8.12 -9.36
CA GLY A 140 7.86 -7.42 -10.57
C GLY A 140 8.36 -6.01 -10.28
N ASP A 141 7.81 -5.02 -10.96
CA ASP A 141 8.28 -3.62 -10.91
C ASP A 141 7.64 -2.82 -9.75
N ILE A 142 6.78 -3.45 -8.94
CA ILE A 142 6.08 -2.83 -7.81
C ILE A 142 7.06 -2.52 -6.67
N LYS A 143 7.20 -1.23 -6.37
CA LYS A 143 8.04 -0.73 -5.28
C LYS A 143 7.22 -0.52 -4.02
N TRP A 144 6.13 0.23 -4.17
CA TRP A 144 5.36 0.75 -3.05
C TRP A 144 3.89 0.42 -3.18
N VAL A 145 3.35 -0.19 -2.12
CA VAL A 145 1.92 -0.43 -1.99
C VAL A 145 1.38 0.43 -0.85
N PHE A 146 0.27 1.11 -1.11
CA PHE A 146 -0.36 2.03 -0.18
C PHE A 146 -1.79 1.58 0.09
N TYR A 147 -2.10 1.33 1.36
CA TYR A 147 -3.45 1.00 1.80
C TYR A 147 -4.02 2.11 2.69
N ASP A 148 -4.92 2.91 2.13
CA ASP A 148 -5.79 3.82 2.87
C ASP A 148 -7.08 3.08 3.28
N ALA A 149 -6.91 2.12 4.19
CA ALA A 149 -7.95 1.19 4.64
C ALA A 149 -7.67 0.68 6.05
N CYS A 150 -8.71 0.33 6.81
CA CYS A 150 -8.57 0.02 8.24
C CYS A 150 -7.77 -1.26 8.52
N GLU A 151 -6.91 -1.23 9.54
CA GLU A 151 -6.32 -2.40 10.23
C GLU A 151 -5.53 -3.38 9.36
N VAL A 152 -5.18 -3.01 8.12
CA VAL A 152 -4.63 -3.97 7.15
C VAL A 152 -3.32 -4.62 7.62
N LEU A 153 -2.50 -3.91 8.39
CA LEU A 153 -1.22 -4.40 8.92
C LEU A 153 -1.29 -4.89 10.39
N ASN A 154 -2.47 -5.24 10.89
CA ASN A 154 -2.65 -5.80 12.24
C ASN A 154 -2.22 -7.27 12.34
N ILE A 155 -1.02 -7.47 12.89
CA ILE A 155 -0.41 -8.79 13.12
C ILE A 155 -0.51 -9.27 14.57
N ASN A 156 -1.07 -8.45 15.47
CA ASN A 156 -1.21 -8.84 16.87
C ASN A 156 -2.39 -9.82 17.01
N LYS A 157 -2.21 -10.82 17.87
CA LYS A 157 -3.15 -11.94 18.05
C LYS A 157 -4.55 -11.50 18.48
N ASP A 158 -4.66 -10.38 19.19
CA ASP A 158 -5.86 -10.10 19.98
C ASP A 158 -6.81 -9.05 19.39
N GLY A 159 -6.55 -8.51 18.20
CA GLY A 159 -7.38 -7.45 17.61
C GLY A 159 -7.52 -6.19 18.47
N GLN A 160 -6.71 -6.09 19.53
CA GLN A 160 -6.60 -4.92 20.37
C GLN A 160 -5.69 -3.93 19.65
N LEU A 161 -6.32 -3.08 18.84
CA LEU A 161 -5.68 -1.94 18.19
C LEU A 161 -4.96 -1.07 19.22
N ASN A 162 -5.41 -1.08 20.47
CA ASN A 162 -5.15 -0.07 21.49
C ASN A 162 -4.10 -0.44 22.55
N VAL A 163 -3.18 -1.37 22.29
CA VAL A 163 -2.14 -1.74 23.25
C VAL A 163 -0.86 -0.96 22.94
N PRO A 164 -0.42 -0.05 23.82
CA PRO A 164 0.90 0.56 23.72
C PRO A 164 1.99 -0.51 23.56
N LEU A 165 3.00 -0.27 22.72
CA LEU A 165 4.08 -1.24 22.47
C LEU A 165 4.78 -1.74 23.76
N TYR A 166 4.68 -0.96 24.84
CA TYR A 166 5.29 -1.24 26.14
C TYR A 166 4.39 -2.02 27.12
N SER A 167 3.08 -2.11 26.86
CA SER A 167 2.17 -2.88 27.71
C SER A 167 2.05 -4.31 27.21
N ASN A 168 3.04 -5.13 27.54
CA ASN A 168 3.05 -6.59 27.41
C ASN A 168 2.72 -7.08 25.99
N PRO A 169 3.72 -7.43 25.16
CA PRO A 169 3.47 -7.80 23.76
C PRO A 169 2.54 -9.01 23.75
N SER A 170 1.27 -8.81 23.37
CA SER A 170 0.48 -9.91 22.84
C SER A 170 1.38 -10.57 21.80
N PRO A 171 1.66 -11.88 21.90
CA PRO A 171 2.60 -12.51 20.99
C PRO A 171 2.16 -12.25 19.56
N LEU A 172 3.13 -11.93 18.70
CA LEU A 172 2.94 -11.82 17.26
C LEU A 172 2.15 -13.05 16.80
N ASP A 173 1.05 -12.83 16.07
CA ASP A 173 0.35 -13.93 15.45
C ASP A 173 1.16 -14.37 14.22
N ASN A 174 1.95 -15.43 14.39
CA ASN A 174 2.79 -15.97 13.33
C ASN A 174 2.00 -16.35 12.07
N ASN A 175 0.73 -16.75 12.18
CA ASN A 175 -0.08 -17.04 11.00
C ASN A 175 -0.42 -15.76 10.23
N LYS A 176 -0.79 -14.69 10.95
CA LYS A 176 -0.99 -13.38 10.34
C LYS A 176 0.32 -12.88 9.73
N LEU A 177 1.44 -12.97 10.46
CA LEU A 177 2.75 -12.57 9.94
C LEU A 177 3.09 -13.30 8.62
N MET A 178 2.86 -14.62 8.57
CA MET A 178 3.09 -15.42 7.36
C MET A 178 2.14 -15.06 6.21
N ASN A 179 0.88 -14.72 6.49
CA ASN A 179 -0.05 -14.24 5.45
C ASN A 179 0.43 -12.92 4.85
N LEU A 180 0.85 -11.97 5.68
CA LEU A 180 1.39 -10.70 5.20
C LEU A 180 2.69 -10.91 4.43
N TYR A 181 3.58 -11.78 4.92
CA TYR A 181 4.79 -12.17 4.20
C TYR A 181 4.47 -12.71 2.79
N GLY A 182 3.38 -13.48 2.64
CA GLY A 182 2.91 -13.96 1.34
C GLY A 182 2.49 -12.87 0.35
N ALA A 183 2.23 -11.64 0.80
CA ALA A 183 1.97 -10.49 -0.07
C ALA A 183 3.27 -9.88 -0.66
N PHE A 184 4.43 -10.09 -0.04
CA PHE A 184 5.73 -9.56 -0.47
C PHE A 184 6.46 -10.55 -1.40
N ILE A 185 6.14 -10.56 -2.69
CA ILE A 185 6.92 -11.28 -3.72
C ILE A 185 7.78 -10.28 -4.52
N GLY A 186 8.60 -9.49 -3.80
CA GLY A 186 9.45 -8.46 -4.41
C GLY A 186 8.95 -7.02 -4.25
N VAL A 187 7.86 -6.79 -3.50
CA VAL A 187 7.55 -5.45 -3.01
C VAL A 187 8.54 -5.02 -1.93
N HIS A 188 8.89 -3.74 -1.95
CA HIS A 188 9.87 -3.18 -1.03
C HIS A 188 9.21 -2.78 0.29
N ALA A 189 8.09 -2.05 0.18
CA ALA A 189 7.35 -1.57 1.31
C ALA A 189 5.84 -1.53 1.03
N ILE A 190 5.09 -1.93 2.05
CA ILE A 190 3.65 -1.71 2.14
C ILE A 190 3.43 -0.69 3.26
N LEU A 191 2.99 0.50 2.89
CA LEU A 191 2.52 1.50 3.84
C LEU A 191 1.01 1.28 4.05
N GLY A 192 0.66 0.84 5.25
CA GLY A 192 -0.72 0.63 5.66
C GLY A 192 -1.14 1.69 6.67
N TYR A 193 -2.29 2.30 6.45
CA TYR A 193 -2.91 3.14 7.46
C TYR A 193 -3.67 2.27 8.46
N TYR A 194 -3.33 2.35 9.75
CA TYR A 194 -4.31 2.00 10.79
C TYR A 194 -5.27 3.17 10.93
N SER A 195 -6.18 3.32 9.98
CA SER A 195 -7.21 4.34 10.01
C SER A 195 -8.53 3.67 10.34
N LEU A 196 -9.29 4.18 11.31
CA LEU A 196 -10.74 4.02 11.18
C LEU A 196 -11.10 4.76 9.89
N GLY A 197 -11.56 4.05 8.87
CA GLY A 197 -11.88 4.53 7.51
C GLY A 197 -12.96 5.61 7.41
N ARG A 198 -13.14 6.44 8.45
CA ARG A 198 -13.93 7.66 8.41
C ARG A 198 -13.17 8.75 7.67
N ASP A 199 -13.60 8.99 6.44
CA ASP A 199 -13.32 10.21 5.68
C ASP A 199 -14.36 11.30 6.03
N ASP A 200 -14.84 11.30 7.28
CA ASP A 200 -15.78 12.31 7.76
C ASP A 200 -15.07 13.67 7.70
N PRO A 201 -15.71 14.73 7.16
CA PRO A 201 -15.14 16.06 7.20
C PRO A 201 -14.78 16.40 8.65
N TYR A 202 -13.51 16.68 8.91
CA TYR A 202 -13.08 17.11 10.23
C TYR A 202 -13.59 18.54 10.43
N TYR A 203 -14.59 18.70 11.29
CA TYR A 203 -14.99 20.00 11.79
C TYR A 203 -13.95 20.45 12.82
N THR A 204 -13.12 21.44 12.46
CA THR A 204 -12.30 22.16 13.43
C THR A 204 -13.18 23.10 14.27
N SER A 205 -12.74 23.41 15.49
CA SER A 205 -13.39 24.36 16.41
C SER A 205 -13.46 25.81 15.89
N ASN A 206 -13.05 26.07 14.65
CA ASN A 206 -13.04 27.37 13.98
C ASN A 206 -13.72 27.35 12.59
N GLY A 207 -14.48 26.29 12.24
CA GLY A 207 -15.25 26.24 10.99
C GLY A 207 -14.44 25.89 9.72
N VAL A 208 -13.19 25.44 9.87
CA VAL A 208 -12.38 24.91 8.74
C VAL A 208 -12.64 23.41 8.61
N THR A 209 -13.11 22.99 7.44
CA THR A 209 -13.28 21.58 7.08
C THR A 209 -11.97 21.03 6.51
N VAL A 210 -11.37 20.05 7.18
CA VAL A 210 -10.17 19.34 6.68
C VAL A 210 -10.56 17.99 6.11
N TYR A 211 -9.98 17.64 4.97
CA TYR A 211 -10.19 16.35 4.32
C TYR A 211 -8.90 15.52 4.40
N GLN A 212 -9.01 14.21 4.66
CA GLN A 212 -7.83 13.35 4.85
C GLN A 212 -6.91 13.32 3.62
N HIS A 213 -7.44 13.55 2.42
CA HIS A 213 -6.64 13.53 1.20
C HIS A 213 -5.58 14.64 1.10
N VAL A 214 -5.63 15.68 1.94
CA VAL A 214 -4.59 16.74 2.00
C VAL A 214 -3.23 16.16 2.42
N LYS A 215 -3.22 15.09 3.24
CA LYS A 215 -1.97 14.42 3.66
C LYS A 215 -1.14 13.93 2.47
N TYR A 216 -1.78 13.59 1.35
CA TYR A 216 -1.07 13.08 0.18
C TYR A 216 -0.31 14.15 -0.59
N LYS A 217 -0.73 15.42 -0.48
CA LYS A 217 0.04 16.54 -1.01
C LYS A 217 1.40 16.61 -0.33
N TYR A 218 1.40 16.70 1.01
CA TYR A 218 2.63 16.79 1.78
C TYR A 218 3.46 15.52 1.70
N PHE A 219 2.81 14.35 1.63
CA PHE A 219 3.52 13.09 1.41
C PHE A 219 4.28 13.10 0.08
N ALA A 220 3.64 13.50 -1.02
CA ALA A 220 4.29 13.57 -2.32
C ALA A 220 5.43 14.60 -2.33
N GLU A 221 5.23 15.78 -1.73
CA GLU A 221 6.28 16.78 -1.56
C GLU A 221 7.49 16.18 -0.82
N TYR A 222 7.28 15.59 0.37
CA TYR A 222 8.38 15.05 1.16
C TYR A 222 9.06 13.84 0.51
N PHE A 223 8.28 12.91 -0.04
CA PHE A 223 8.80 11.66 -0.58
C PHE A 223 9.56 11.86 -1.90
N ILE A 224 9.06 12.75 -2.76
CA ILE A 224 9.58 12.92 -4.12
C ILE A 224 10.46 14.17 -4.24
N GLU A 225 10.01 15.32 -3.73
CA GLU A 225 10.74 16.59 -3.91
C GLU A 225 11.84 16.77 -2.87
N ASN A 226 11.60 16.35 -1.62
CA ASN A 226 12.59 16.39 -0.56
C ASN A 226 13.41 15.09 -0.44
N ASP A 227 13.05 14.06 -1.21
CA ASP A 227 13.73 12.77 -1.27
C ASP A 227 13.92 12.12 0.12
N PHE A 228 12.86 12.20 0.93
CA PHE A 228 12.77 11.51 2.21
C PHE A 228 12.47 10.03 1.99
N THR A 229 12.79 9.20 2.98
CA THR A 229 12.35 7.80 2.95
C THR A 229 10.81 7.74 3.00
N LEU A 230 10.24 6.60 2.60
CA LEU A 230 8.79 6.39 2.66
C LEU A 230 8.21 6.73 4.04
N TRP A 231 8.92 6.32 5.08
CA TRP A 231 8.52 6.52 6.46
C TRP A 231 8.65 7.98 6.90
N GLU A 232 9.81 8.60 6.63
CA GLU A 232 10.04 10.01 6.96
C GLU A 232 9.01 10.91 6.28
N ALA A 233 8.77 10.71 4.99
CA ALA A 233 7.80 11.48 4.23
C ALA A 233 6.40 11.35 4.80
N TYR A 234 6.01 10.14 5.20
CA TYR A 234 4.73 9.89 5.84
C TYR A 234 4.61 10.60 7.20
N TYR A 235 5.62 10.46 8.07
CA TYR A 235 5.65 11.11 9.38
C TYR A 235 5.52 12.63 9.27
N TRP A 236 6.32 13.25 8.40
CA TRP A 236 6.28 14.70 8.20
C TRP A 236 4.98 15.17 7.55
N ALA A 237 4.44 14.42 6.58
CA ALA A 237 3.16 14.72 5.95
C ALA A 237 2.02 14.69 6.95
N HIS A 238 1.99 13.68 7.83
CA HIS A 238 1.04 13.61 8.92
C HIS A 238 1.21 14.83 9.83
N ASN A 239 2.39 15.02 10.44
CA ASN A 239 2.64 16.15 11.33
C ASN A 239 2.27 17.50 10.72
N ARG A 240 2.58 17.74 9.45
CA ARG A 240 2.21 18.99 8.77
C ARG A 240 0.71 19.15 8.60
N THR A 241 0.02 18.08 8.18
CA THR A 241 -1.45 18.06 8.07
C THR A 241 -2.15 18.29 9.41
N PHE A 242 -1.50 17.98 10.54
CA PHE A 242 -2.05 18.26 11.87
C PHE A 242 -1.61 19.62 12.43
N ASN A 243 -0.34 20.02 12.26
CA ASN A 243 0.21 21.28 12.78
C ASN A 243 -0.33 22.52 12.07
N GLU A 244 -0.58 22.47 10.76
CA GLU A 244 -1.19 23.58 10.02
C GLU A 244 -2.66 23.82 10.43
N PHE A 245 -3.27 22.89 11.20
CA PHE A 245 -4.70 22.87 11.51
C PHE A 245 -5.03 22.89 13.01
N ASP A 246 -4.09 23.42 13.83
CA ASP A 246 -4.22 23.76 15.26
C ASP A 246 -3.90 22.62 16.26
N GLN A 247 -2.99 22.90 17.21
CA GLN A 247 -2.50 21.96 18.24
C GLN A 247 -3.59 21.45 19.20
N VAL A 248 -4.78 22.08 19.20
CA VAL A 248 -5.92 21.75 20.08
C VAL A 248 -6.34 20.28 19.95
N TRP A 249 -6.15 19.67 18.78
CA TRP A 249 -6.45 18.26 18.54
C TRP A 249 -5.40 17.26 19.04
N MET A 250 -4.15 17.65 19.31
CA MET A 250 -3.24 16.73 20.02
C MET A 250 -3.77 16.43 21.43
N ASN A 251 -4.50 17.36 22.05
CA ASN A 251 -5.13 17.15 23.36
C ASN A 251 -6.56 16.57 23.28
N ALA A 252 -7.32 16.82 22.20
CA ALA A 252 -8.69 16.29 22.04
C ALA A 252 -8.75 14.95 21.27
N GLY A 253 -7.78 14.67 20.40
CA GLY A 253 -7.63 13.44 19.61
C GLY A 253 -6.85 12.32 20.29
N ALA A 254 -5.97 12.67 21.24
CA ALA A 254 -5.41 11.70 22.20
C ALA A 254 -6.52 10.98 23.01
N GLY A 255 -7.68 11.61 23.13
CA GLY A 255 -8.81 11.12 23.91
C GLY A 255 -9.69 10.07 23.23
N HIS A 256 -9.58 9.82 21.92
CA HIS A 256 -10.60 8.98 21.26
C HIS A 256 -10.21 7.63 20.71
N ILE A 257 -8.97 7.33 20.29
CA ILE A 257 -8.57 5.92 20.18
C ILE A 257 -7.05 5.73 20.28
N PRO A 258 -6.50 5.48 21.49
CA PRO A 258 -5.15 4.93 21.62
C PRO A 258 -5.05 3.71 20.71
N GLY A 259 -4.07 3.54 19.82
CA GLY A 259 -3.95 2.33 18.98
C GLY A 259 -4.11 2.42 17.47
N PHE A 260 -4.46 3.59 16.95
CA PHE A 260 -4.60 3.80 15.50
C PHE A 260 -3.31 4.42 14.95
N THR A 261 -2.26 3.59 14.96
CA THR A 261 -0.89 3.98 14.59
C THR A 261 -0.56 3.47 13.19
N PRO A 262 -0.20 4.33 12.24
CA PRO A 262 0.22 3.91 10.92
C PRO A 262 1.39 2.94 11.03
N ALA A 263 1.43 2.01 10.10
CA ALA A 263 2.48 1.02 10.07
C ALA A 263 3.06 0.90 8.67
N ILE A 264 4.34 0.61 8.63
CA ILE A 264 5.04 0.21 7.43
C ILE A 264 5.52 -1.23 7.64
N ALA A 265 5.17 -2.09 6.69
CA ALA A 265 5.80 -3.39 6.55
C ALA A 265 6.79 -3.31 5.39
N PHE A 266 8.01 -3.82 5.56
CA PHE A 266 9.04 -3.74 4.53
C PHE A 266 9.97 -4.94 4.58
N MET A 267 10.63 -5.19 3.46
CA MET A 267 11.65 -6.22 3.33
C MET A 267 13.03 -5.60 3.55
N ALA A 268 13.87 -6.24 4.37
CA ALA A 268 15.29 -5.91 4.47
C ALA A 268 16.14 -7.20 4.49
N GLY A 269 17.33 -7.14 3.89
CA GLY A 269 18.19 -8.32 3.75
C GLY A 269 19.17 -8.24 2.59
N THR A 270 19.74 -9.38 2.22
CA THR A 270 20.67 -9.48 1.07
C THR A 270 20.11 -10.35 -0.05
N ASP A 271 20.29 -9.90 -1.28
CA ASP A 271 19.93 -10.67 -2.47
C ASP A 271 20.92 -11.81 -2.78
N GLN A 272 20.61 -12.62 -3.81
CA GLN A 272 21.44 -13.74 -4.27
C GLN A 272 22.85 -13.33 -4.78
N HIS A 273 23.12 -12.03 -4.90
CA HIS A 273 24.41 -11.46 -5.31
C HIS A 273 25.14 -10.78 -4.13
N GLY A 274 24.60 -10.87 -2.91
CA GLY A 274 25.20 -10.29 -1.70
C GLY A 274 25.00 -8.78 -1.54
N ARG A 275 24.10 -8.16 -2.32
CA ARG A 275 23.77 -6.73 -2.16
C ARG A 275 22.73 -6.57 -1.06
N TYR A 276 22.95 -5.61 -0.19
CA TYR A 276 22.03 -5.28 0.89
C TYR A 276 20.93 -4.33 0.41
N HIS A 277 19.72 -4.58 0.87
CA HIS A 277 18.49 -3.87 0.53
C HIS A 277 17.69 -3.64 1.80
N ASP A 278 17.14 -2.43 1.97
CA ASP A 278 16.30 -2.04 3.12
C ASP A 278 15.16 -1.15 2.64
N GLY A 279 13.95 -1.71 2.57
CA GLY A 279 12.76 -1.00 2.12
C GLY A 279 12.34 0.16 3.03
N SER A 280 12.82 0.23 4.29
CA SER A 280 12.55 1.38 5.17
C SER A 280 13.41 2.60 4.84
N ALA A 281 14.59 2.37 4.27
CA ALA A 281 15.52 3.40 3.85
C ALA A 281 15.32 3.83 2.39
N GLU A 282 14.36 3.23 1.69
CA GLU A 282 14.10 3.51 0.29
C GLU A 282 13.51 4.92 0.09
N LYS A 283 14.04 5.59 -0.93
CA LYS A 283 13.64 6.93 -1.38
C LYS A 283 13.21 6.87 -2.84
N PHE A 284 12.51 7.90 -3.31
CA PHE A 284 12.11 7.97 -4.71
C PHE A 284 13.33 8.01 -5.66
N SER A 285 14.38 8.76 -5.31
CA SER A 285 15.57 8.92 -6.16
C SER A 285 16.48 7.68 -6.21
N SER A 286 16.46 6.87 -5.14
CA SER A 286 17.38 5.75 -4.93
C SER A 286 16.64 4.42 -4.76
N THR A 287 15.45 4.33 -5.35
CA THR A 287 14.75 3.04 -5.49
C THR A 287 15.61 2.11 -6.33
N TYR A 288 15.58 0.85 -5.94
CA TYR A 288 16.28 -0.22 -6.63
C TYR A 288 15.25 -1.19 -7.20
N GLU A 289 15.66 -2.19 -7.95
CA GLU A 289 14.80 -3.34 -8.18
C GLU A 289 15.01 -4.34 -7.03
N VAL A 290 13.98 -4.60 -6.20
CA VAL A 290 13.89 -5.86 -5.44
C VAL A 290 13.45 -6.93 -6.43
N GLY A 291 14.41 -7.30 -7.28
CA GLY A 291 14.35 -8.58 -7.94
C GLY A 291 14.54 -9.65 -6.87
N LEU A 292 13.49 -10.44 -6.65
CA LEU A 292 13.44 -11.83 -6.16
C LEU A 292 12.47 -12.02 -4.99
N ASP A 293 11.54 -12.96 -5.16
CA ASP A 293 10.80 -13.60 -4.07
C ASP A 293 11.72 -13.90 -2.88
N PRO A 294 11.42 -13.35 -1.70
CA PRO A 294 12.22 -13.55 -0.51
C PRO A 294 12.19 -15.00 0.01
N ARG A 295 11.43 -15.89 -0.62
CA ARG A 295 11.40 -17.34 -0.35
C ARG A 295 12.42 -18.14 -1.16
N LYS A 296 13.14 -17.53 -2.11
CA LYS A 296 14.05 -18.26 -2.99
C LYS A 296 15.39 -18.57 -2.30
N GLU A 297 15.93 -19.76 -2.55
CA GLU A 297 17.25 -20.17 -2.09
C GLU A 297 18.34 -19.15 -2.51
N GLY A 298 19.26 -18.85 -1.58
CA GLY A 298 20.33 -17.88 -1.79
C GLY A 298 19.97 -16.43 -1.45
N THR A 299 18.74 -16.15 -1.01
CA THR A 299 18.35 -14.84 -0.47
C THR A 299 18.24 -14.87 1.05
N ASN A 300 18.59 -13.77 1.71
CA ASN A 300 18.48 -13.62 3.18
C ASN A 300 17.61 -12.41 3.50
N TYR A 301 16.36 -12.45 3.06
CA TYR A 301 15.39 -11.40 3.34
C TYR A 301 14.55 -11.72 4.57
N SER A 302 14.19 -10.69 5.33
CA SER A 302 13.23 -10.75 6.44
C SER A 302 12.25 -9.59 6.32
N MET A 303 11.01 -9.85 6.74
CA MET A 303 9.99 -8.81 6.81
C MET A 303 10.03 -8.16 8.19
N TYR A 304 10.05 -6.83 8.19
CA TYR A 304 10.01 -6.00 9.38
C TYR A 304 8.76 -5.14 9.36
N ILE A 305 8.27 -4.78 10.54
CA ILE A 305 7.08 -3.95 10.70
C ILE A 305 7.40 -2.88 11.74
N LEU A 306 7.23 -1.62 11.36
CA LEU A 306 7.35 -0.47 12.25
C LEU A 306 5.97 0.14 12.48
N TYR A 307 5.73 0.56 13.72
CA TYR A 307 4.51 1.24 14.18
C TYR A 307 4.90 2.60 14.77
N GLN A 308 4.01 3.58 14.70
CA GLN A 308 4.21 4.86 15.40
C GLN A 308 3.02 5.32 16.19
N GLU A 309 3.21 5.43 17.51
CA GLU A 309 2.32 6.19 18.38
C GLU A 309 2.46 7.68 18.07
N PHE A 310 1.41 8.29 17.50
CA PHE A 310 1.39 9.74 17.31
C PHE A 310 1.27 10.44 18.67
N GLY A 311 2.28 11.23 19.02
CA GLY A 311 2.30 12.01 20.27
C GLY A 311 3.30 11.52 21.32
N THR A 312 4.05 10.44 21.08
CA THR A 312 5.23 10.15 21.90
C THR A 312 6.44 10.89 21.33
N PRO A 313 7.07 11.79 22.10
CA PRO A 313 8.38 12.31 21.73
C PRO A 313 9.39 11.16 21.85
N GLU A 314 10.15 10.96 20.77
CA GLU A 314 11.37 10.14 20.68
C GLU A 314 11.16 8.61 20.72
N TYR A 315 11.58 7.92 19.64
CA TYR A 315 12.71 6.96 19.58
C TYR A 315 13.08 6.69 18.12
#